data_AF-A0A6A5XBF0-F1
#
_entry.id   AF-A0A6A5XBF0-F1
#
_cell.length_a   1.000
_cell.length_b   1.000
_cell.length_c   1.000
_cell.angle_alpha   90.00
_cell.angle_beta   90.00
_cell.angle_gamma   90.00
#
_symmetry.space_group_name_H-M   'P 1'
#
loop_
_entity.id
_entity.type
_entity.pdbx_description
1 polymer ?
#
loop_
_entity_poly.entity_id
_entity_poly.type
_entity_poly.pdbx_seq_one_letter_code
_entity_poly.pdbx_strand_id
1 'polypeptide(L)'
;MPPSSQAPSARWDEPYEYLLLIVAVLHLVGFVLWEKYAAKDPILPFDIWEAPSFPALILVSLMAFMSFGVLSWYITLWLLTIRDWSLLLASAAIVPQFSGRWLRSWLHGSSRAWQPNTHWQLGRFASSRRLSW
;
A
#
# COMPACT_ATOMS: atom_id res chain seq x y z
N MET A 1 0.30 28.18 -27.93
CA MET A 1 0.36 26.69 -27.96
C MET A 1 -0.76 26.17 -27.08
N PRO A 2 -1.67 25.32 -27.57
CA PRO A 2 -2.65 24.67 -26.71
C PRO A 2 -1.93 23.59 -25.86
N PRO A 3 -2.27 23.43 -24.57
CA PRO A 3 -1.72 22.35 -23.75
C PRO A 3 -2.22 21.00 -24.27
N SER A 4 -1.29 20.07 -24.49
CA SER A 4 -1.58 18.66 -24.78
C SER A 4 -2.04 17.95 -23.50
N SER A 5 -3.26 18.22 -23.06
CA SER A 5 -3.91 17.47 -21.98
C SER A 5 -4.80 16.39 -22.59
N GLN A 6 -4.21 15.23 -22.90
CA GLN A 6 -4.96 14.00 -23.17
C GLN A 6 -5.56 13.46 -21.86
N ALA A 7 -6.52 14.19 -21.30
CA ALA A 7 -7.53 13.76 -20.33
C ALA A 7 -8.45 14.97 -20.09
N PRO A 8 -9.79 14.90 -20.29
CA PRO A 8 -10.65 13.72 -20.18
C PRO A 8 -11.61 13.57 -21.38
N SER A 9 -11.30 12.72 -22.36
CA SER A 9 -12.26 12.33 -23.41
C SER A 9 -12.81 10.92 -23.23
N ALA A 10 -12.17 10.11 -22.38
CA ALA A 10 -12.65 8.81 -21.95
C ALA A 10 -13.76 9.03 -20.93
N ARG A 11 -14.99 9.06 -21.41
CA ARG A 11 -16.19 9.02 -20.58
C ARG A 11 -16.45 7.55 -20.26
N TRP A 12 -17.07 7.28 -19.11
CA TRP A 12 -17.64 5.98 -18.72
C TRP A 12 -18.59 5.33 -19.75
N ASP A 13 -18.78 5.92 -20.92
CA ASP A 13 -19.52 5.38 -22.06
C ASP A 13 -18.64 4.54 -23.01
N GLU A 14 -17.32 4.63 -22.90
CA GLU A 14 -16.45 3.96 -23.86
C GLU A 14 -16.37 2.46 -23.58
N PRO A 15 -16.70 1.59 -24.57
CA PRO A 15 -16.82 0.15 -24.35
C PRO A 15 -15.52 -0.51 -23.88
N TYR A 16 -14.35 0.08 -24.19
CA TYR A 16 -13.07 -0.48 -23.75
C TYR A 16 -12.88 -0.41 -22.23
N GLU A 17 -13.51 0.52 -21.51
CA GLU A 17 -13.33 0.66 -20.06
C GLU A 17 -13.89 -0.54 -19.31
N TYR A 18 -15.13 -0.94 -19.65
CA TYR A 18 -15.75 -2.14 -19.08
C TYR A 18 -15.06 -3.42 -19.56
N LEU A 19 -14.61 -3.47 -20.82
CA LEU A 19 -13.87 -4.62 -21.35
C LEU A 19 -12.56 -4.82 -20.59
N LEU A 20 -11.80 -3.76 -20.31
CA LEU A 20 -10.57 -3.86 -19.54
C LEU A 20 -10.81 -4.33 -18.09
N LEU A 21 -11.91 -3.89 -17.46
CA LEU A 21 -12.29 -4.39 -16.14
C LEU A 21 -12.62 -5.88 -16.17
N ILE A 22 -13.39 -6.33 -17.16
CA ILE A 22 -13.71 -7.75 -17.35
C ILE A 22 -12.44 -8.56 -17.58
N VAL A 23 -11.55 -8.08 -18.47
CA VAL A 23 -10.27 -8.73 -18.77
C VAL A 23 -9.40 -8.84 -17.52
N ALA A 24 -9.34 -7.80 -16.68
CA ALA A 24 -8.60 -7.83 -15.42
C ALA A 24 -9.15 -8.89 -14.45
N VAL A 25 -10.48 -8.98 -14.31
CA VAL A 25 -11.13 -10.01 -13.47
C VAL A 25 -10.84 -11.41 -14.02
N LEU A 26 -10.93 -11.60 -15.35
CA LEU A 26 -10.63 -12.89 -15.99
C LEU A 26 -9.17 -13.31 -15.78
N HIS A 27 -8.21 -12.39 -15.86
CA HIS A 27 -6.80 -12.68 -15.56
C HIS A 27 -6.61 -13.08 -14.10
N LEU A 28 -7.28 -12.41 -13.16
CA LEU A 28 -7.20 -12.74 -11.74
C LEU A 28 -7.75 -14.15 -11.46
N VAL A 29 -8.93 -14.47 -12.00
CA VAL A 29 -9.55 -15.80 -11.86
C VAL A 29 -8.70 -16.86 -12.55
N GLY A 30 -8.20 -16.58 -13.76
CA GLY A 30 -7.32 -17.48 -14.50
C GLY A 30 -6.04 -17.81 -13.72
N PHE A 31 -5.44 -16.80 -13.08
CA PHE A 31 -4.26 -17.00 -12.23
C PHE A 31 -4.57 -17.90 -11.03
N VAL A 32 -5.68 -17.65 -10.31
CA VAL A 32 -6.09 -18.48 -9.16
C VAL A 32 -6.36 -19.93 -9.57
N LEU A 33 -7.01 -20.15 -10.71
CA LEU A 33 -7.26 -21.50 -11.23
C LEU A 33 -5.95 -22.19 -11.64
N TRP A 34 -5.04 -21.48 -12.30
CA TRP A 34 -3.74 -22.03 -12.69
C TRP A 34 -2.90 -22.42 -11.46
N GLU A 35 -2.87 -21.57 -10.43
CA GLU A 35 -2.16 -21.85 -9.18
C GLU A 35 -2.75 -23.06 -8.44
N LYS A 36 -4.08 -23.23 -8.49
CA LYS A 36 -4.75 -24.37 -7.84
C LYS A 36 -4.54 -25.70 -8.55
N TYR A 37 -4.57 -25.72 -9.88
CA TYR A 37 -4.65 -26.98 -10.65
C TYR A 37 -3.35 -27.37 -11.37
N ALA A 38 -2.50 -26.40 -11.71
CA ALA A 38 -1.34 -26.63 -12.58
C ALA A 38 0.03 -26.39 -11.91
N ALA A 39 0.09 -25.63 -10.80
CA ALA A 39 1.36 -25.34 -10.12
C ALA A 39 1.83 -26.53 -9.26
N LYS A 40 3.07 -26.99 -9.50
CA LYS A 40 3.73 -28.04 -8.68
C LYS A 40 4.23 -27.52 -7.33
N ASP A 41 4.74 -26.29 -7.31
CA ASP A 41 5.11 -25.55 -6.11
C ASP A 41 4.31 -24.24 -6.10
N PRO A 42 3.16 -24.17 -5.39
CA PRO A 42 2.35 -22.96 -5.33
C PRO A 42 3.10 -21.85 -4.56
N ILE A 43 3.07 -20.63 -5.10
CA ILE A 43 3.64 -19.45 -4.42
C ILE A 43 2.77 -19.09 -3.21
N LEU A 44 1.46 -19.31 -3.31
CA LEU A 44 0.49 -19.11 -2.26
C LEU A 44 -0.03 -20.48 -1.77
N PRO A 45 0.44 -20.99 -0.62
CA PRO A 45 -0.05 -22.26 -0.09
C PRO A 45 -1.52 -22.13 0.30
N PHE A 46 -2.38 -23.00 -0.22
CA PHE A 46 -3.83 -22.92 -0.02
C PHE A 46 -4.27 -23.13 1.43
N ASP A 47 -3.40 -23.70 2.27
CA ASP A 47 -3.61 -23.89 3.72
C ASP A 47 -3.87 -22.56 4.47
N ILE A 48 -3.45 -21.41 3.92
CA ILE A 48 -3.71 -20.11 4.55
C ILE A 48 -5.20 -19.73 4.53
N TRP A 49 -5.99 -20.29 3.60
CA TRP A 49 -7.43 -20.04 3.51
C TRP A 49 -8.23 -20.82 4.56
N GLU A 50 -7.64 -21.82 5.21
CA GLU A 50 -8.28 -22.55 6.31
C GLU A 50 -8.41 -21.69 7.57
N ALA A 51 -7.52 -20.70 7.73
CA ALA A 51 -7.60 -19.76 8.83
C ALA A 51 -8.79 -18.80 8.63
N PRO A 52 -9.79 -18.78 9.54
CA PRO A 52 -11.00 -17.96 9.37
C PRO A 52 -10.71 -16.45 9.41
N SER A 53 -9.56 -16.04 9.95
CA SER A 53 -9.11 -14.64 9.97
C SER A 53 -8.56 -14.17 8.63
N PHE A 54 -8.03 -15.07 7.78
CA PHE A 54 -7.36 -14.70 6.54
C PHE A 54 -8.29 -13.99 5.53
N PRO A 55 -9.49 -14.50 5.18
CA PRO A 55 -10.40 -13.79 4.31
C PRO A 55 -10.91 -12.47 4.92
N ALA A 56 -11.10 -12.42 6.24
CA ALA A 56 -11.47 -11.20 6.95
C ALA A 56 -10.37 -10.13 6.86
N LEU A 57 -9.10 -10.53 6.98
CA LEU A 57 -7.95 -9.63 6.82
C LEU A 57 -7.85 -9.09 5.39
N ILE A 58 -8.09 -9.92 4.38
CA ILE A 58 -8.12 -9.48 2.97
C ILE A 58 -9.24 -8.45 2.77
N LEU A 59 -10.45 -8.73 3.27
CA LEU A 59 -11.59 -7.83 3.15
C LEU A 59 -11.34 -6.49 3.83
N VAL A 60 -10.85 -6.49 5.07
CA VAL A 60 -10.51 -5.26 5.80
C VAL A 60 -9.42 -4.49 5.07
N SER A 61 -8.42 -5.17 4.51
CA SER A 61 -7.34 -4.54 3.75
C SER A 61 -7.84 -3.89 2.46
N LEU A 62 -8.72 -4.59 1.72
CA LEU A 62 -9.39 -4.06 0.53
C LEU A 62 -10.26 -2.85 0.88
N MET A 63 -11.05 -2.93 1.96
CA MET A 63 -11.90 -1.84 2.41
C MET A 63 -11.08 -0.61 2.82
N ALA A 64 -9.96 -0.82 3.52
CA ALA A 64 -9.03 0.25 3.88
C ALA A 64 -8.42 0.92 2.63
N PHE A 65 -8.05 0.12 1.62
CA PHE A 65 -7.53 0.65 0.36
C PHE A 65 -8.58 1.43 -0.44
N MET A 66 -9.81 0.92 -0.52
CA MET A 66 -10.92 1.61 -1.19
C MET A 66 -11.30 2.91 -0.48
N SER A 67 -11.37 2.90 0.86
CA SER A 67 -11.61 4.10 1.67
C SER A 67 -10.54 5.17 1.44
N PHE A 68 -9.27 4.76 1.41
CA PHE A 68 -8.16 5.67 1.09
C PHE A 68 -8.30 6.27 -0.31
N GLY A 69 -8.59 5.46 -1.33
CA GLY A 69 -8.79 5.93 -2.71
C GLY A 69 -9.92 6.95 -2.85
N VAL A 70 -11.07 6.68 -2.22
CA VAL A 70 -12.23 7.59 -2.22
C VAL A 70 -11.90 8.90 -1.50
N LEU A 71 -11.25 8.84 -0.33
CA LEU A 71 -10.83 10.04 0.40
C LEU A 71 -9.88 10.90 -0.44
N SER A 72 -8.86 10.29 -1.07
CA SER A 72 -7.90 10.98 -1.94
C SER A 72 -8.58 11.68 -3.13
N TRP A 73 -9.61 11.05 -3.71
CA TRP A 73 -10.39 11.67 -4.78
C TRP A 73 -11.21 12.87 -4.29
N TYR A 74 -12.01 12.70 -3.24
CA TYR A 74 -12.89 13.76 -2.74
C TYR A 74 -12.12 14.95 -2.16
N ILE A 75 -10.99 14.73 -1.49
CA ILE A 75 -10.17 15.85 -1.00
C ILE A 75 -9.59 16.65 -2.17
N THR A 76 -9.14 15.98 -3.24
CA THR A 76 -8.65 16.64 -4.44
C THR A 76 -9.75 17.46 -5.10
N LEU A 77 -10.94 16.86 -5.28
CA LEU A 77 -12.09 17.58 -5.81
C LEU A 77 -12.45 18.80 -4.95
N TRP A 78 -12.51 18.64 -3.63
CA TRP A 78 -12.81 19.75 -2.71
C TRP A 78 -11.78 20.89 -2.82
N LEU A 79 -10.49 20.58 -2.93
CA LEU A 79 -9.44 21.59 -3.12
C LEU A 79 -9.60 22.35 -4.44
N LEU A 80 -10.01 21.66 -5.51
CA LEU A 80 -10.17 22.27 -6.82
C LEU A 80 -11.48 23.06 -6.97
N THR A 81 -12.58 22.55 -6.42
CA THR A 81 -13.93 23.11 -6.68
C THR A 81 -14.45 24.03 -5.57
N ILE A 82 -14.04 23.81 -4.32
CA ILE A 82 -14.55 24.58 -3.17
C ILE A 82 -13.48 25.55 -2.66
N ARG A 83 -12.20 25.20 -2.78
CA ARG A 83 -11.09 26.07 -2.38
C ARG A 83 -10.50 26.86 -3.54
N ASP A 84 -10.94 26.60 -4.77
CA ASP A 84 -10.45 27.21 -6.01
C ASP A 84 -8.90 27.18 -6.12
N TRP A 85 -8.27 26.13 -5.57
CA TRP A 85 -6.82 25.99 -5.67
C TRP A 85 -6.43 25.57 -7.08
N SER A 86 -5.31 26.09 -7.56
CA SER A 86 -4.72 25.61 -8.80
C SER A 86 -4.29 24.14 -8.64
N LEU A 87 -4.24 23.40 -9.76
CA LEU A 87 -3.85 21.98 -9.78
C LEU A 87 -2.47 21.74 -9.13
N LEU A 88 -1.55 22.70 -9.29
CA LEU A 88 -0.22 22.65 -8.69
C LEU A 88 -0.27 22.81 -7.16
N LEU A 89 -1.11 23.72 -6.66
CA LEU A 89 -1.25 23.94 -5.21
C LEU A 89 -1.98 22.77 -4.53
N ALA A 90 -3.02 22.25 -5.17
CA ALA A 90 -3.75 21.07 -4.69
C ALA A 90 -2.85 19.84 -4.60
N SER A 91 -2.05 19.59 -5.65
CA SER A 91 -1.10 18.47 -5.62
C SER A 91 -0.01 18.67 -4.57
N ALA A 92 0.57 19.87 -4.43
CA ALA A 92 1.56 20.18 -3.40
C ALA A 92 1.03 19.96 -1.97
N ALA A 93 -0.24 20.23 -1.72
CA ALA A 93 -0.87 20.00 -0.41
C ALA A 93 -1.12 18.52 -0.09
N ILE A 94 -1.20 17.67 -1.12
CA ILE A 94 -1.45 16.23 -0.98
C ILE A 94 -0.12 15.45 -0.85
N VAL A 95 0.98 15.99 -1.39
CA VAL A 95 2.33 15.38 -1.34
C VAL A 95 2.73 14.87 0.06
N PRO A 96 2.50 15.58 1.18
CA PRO A 96 2.87 15.10 2.50
C PRO A 96 2.23 13.75 2.89
N GLN A 97 1.07 13.39 2.32
CA GLN A 97 0.45 12.08 2.57
C GLN A 97 1.30 10.92 2.05
N PHE A 98 2.06 11.14 0.98
CA PHE A 98 2.92 10.12 0.38
C PHE A 98 4.37 10.19 0.91
N SER A 99 4.90 11.39 1.13
CA SER A 99 6.31 11.60 1.46
C SER A 99 6.61 11.67 2.97
N GLY A 100 5.65 12.07 3.79
CA GLY A 100 5.87 12.30 5.23
C GLY A 100 6.23 11.03 6.02
N ARG A 101 5.71 9.87 5.60
CA ARG A 101 6.02 8.56 6.21
C ARG A 101 7.43 8.08 5.85
N TRP A 102 7.90 8.34 4.64
CA TRP A 102 9.27 8.02 4.20
C TRP A 102 10.31 8.82 4.97
N LEU A 103 10.12 10.14 5.11
CA LEU A 103 11.03 10.99 5.87
C LEU A 103 11.14 10.56 7.34
N ARG A 104 10.01 10.26 7.98
CA ARG A 104 9.99 9.76 9.36
C ARG A 104 10.72 8.42 9.49
N SER A 105 10.49 7.48 8.56
CA SER A 105 11.18 6.19 8.52
C SER A 105 12.69 6.36 8.35
N TRP A 106 13.14 7.24 7.46
CA TRP A 106 14.55 7.55 7.24
C TRP A 106 15.20 8.18 8.48
N LEU A 107 14.52 9.12 9.15
CA LEU A 107 15.00 9.74 10.39
C LEU A 107 15.14 8.75 11.55
N HIS A 108 14.22 7.79 11.69
CA HIS A 108 14.36 6.71 12.68
C HIS A 108 15.35 5.62 12.26
N GLY A 109 15.59 5.44 10.96
CA GLY A 109 16.60 4.52 10.42
C GLY A 109 18.01 5.04 10.66
N SER A 110 18.26 6.31 10.36
CA SER A 110 19.56 6.97 10.55
C SER A 110 19.96 7.07 12.02
N SER A 111 19.00 7.20 12.94
CA SER A 111 19.26 7.16 14.39
C SER A 111 19.69 5.79 14.92
N ARG A 112 19.34 4.70 14.23
CA ARG A 112 19.79 3.34 14.60
C ARG A 112 21.17 3.00 14.00
N ALA A 113 21.53 3.61 12.89
CA ALA A 113 22.84 3.43 12.24
C ALA A 113 24.00 4.11 13.00
N TRP A 114 23.71 5.12 13.83
CA TRP A 114 24.69 5.91 14.60
C TRP A 114 24.71 5.58 16.10
N GLN A 115 24.41 4.34 16.51
CA GLN A 115 24.60 3.88 17.89
C GLN A 115 25.97 3.19 18.03
N PRO A 116 27.00 3.83 18.62
CA PRO A 116 28.38 3.32 18.57
C PRO A 116 28.67 2.05 19.41
N ASN A 117 27.70 1.43 20.09
CA ASN A 117 28.01 0.58 21.25
C ASN A 117 26.95 -0.46 21.66
N THR A 118 26.34 -1.18 20.72
CA THR A 118 25.46 -2.33 21.05
C THR A 118 26.20 -3.56 21.62
N HIS A 119 27.53 -3.62 21.56
CA HIS A 119 28.32 -4.76 22.06
C HIS A 119 28.41 -4.85 23.59
N TRP A 120 28.13 -3.78 24.35
CA TRP A 120 28.15 -3.81 25.83
C TRP A 120 26.83 -4.28 26.47
N GLN A 121 25.76 -4.44 25.70
CA GLN A 121 24.45 -4.90 26.21
C GLN A 121 24.43 -6.41 26.48
N LEU A 122 25.20 -7.20 25.73
CA LEU A 122 25.30 -8.67 25.90
C LEU A 122 26.08 -9.05 27.18
N GLY A 123 27.01 -8.21 27.64
CA GLY A 123 27.78 -8.44 28.86
C GLY A 123 26.97 -8.34 30.15
N ARG A 124 25.87 -7.56 30.15
CA ARG A 124 24.99 -7.39 31.33
C ARG A 124 24.09 -8.60 31.63
N PHE A 125 23.88 -9.49 30.65
CA PHE A 125 23.08 -10.71 30.85
C PHE A 125 23.91 -11.92 31.26
N ALA A 126 25.23 -11.88 31.07
CA ALA A 126 26.14 -12.96 31.48
C ALA A 126 26.53 -12.89 32.97
N SER A 127 26.48 -11.69 33.59
CA SER A 127 26.92 -11.47 34.97
C SER A 127 25.84 -11.69 36.03
N SER A 128 24.56 -11.85 35.68
CA SER A 128 23.47 -12.07 36.64
C SER A 128 23.18 -13.54 36.94
N ARG A 129 23.87 -14.48 36.29
CA ARG A 129 23.76 -15.94 36.53
C ARG A 129 24.97 -16.52 37.25
N ARG A 130 25.47 -15.83 38.27
CA ARG A 130 26.43 -16.40 39.21
C ARG A 130 26.07 -15.89 40.61
N LEU A 131 25.84 -16.85 41.51
CA LEU A 131 25.60 -16.73 42.96
C LEU A 131 24.13 -16.79 43.43
N SER A 132 23.64 -18.02 43.61
CA SER A 132 22.94 -18.42 44.84
C SER A 132 23.12 -19.93 45.01
N TRP A 133 23.80 -20.33 46.08
CA TRP A 133 23.92 -21.70 46.57
C TRP A 133 22.60 -22.18 47.15
#